data_AF-A0A7S1RET5-F1
#
_entry.id   AF-A0A7S1RET5-F1
#
_cell.length_a   1.000
_cell.length_b   1.000
_cell.length_c   1.000
_cell.angle_alpha   90.00
_cell.angle_beta   90.00
_cell.angle_gamma   90.00
#
_symmetry.space_group_name_H-M   'P 1'
#
loop_
_entity.id
_entity.type
_entity.pdbx_description
1 polymer ?
#
loop_
_entity_poly.entity_id
_entity_poly.type
_entity_poly.pdbx_seq_one_letter_code
_entity_poly.pdbx_strand_id
1 'polypeptide(L)'
;GAQVREVLEVSTASDLAAVPWERLEAAFPRQATFLLELAEGRRFEPVQDRELLKSLSNGKTFLGHCRLNTAIECEQWLGELARELHQRYLHDMSRNSRAPTRISVSIGTSGPGSGHASRQGPVDLGSGGSVQQIAGAARECFRRW
;
A
#
# COMPACT_ATOMS: atom_id res chain seq x y z
N GLY A 1 8.17 -7.60 13.81
CA GLY A 1 9.36 -8.32 13.30
C GLY A 1 10.61 -7.83 13.99
N ALA A 2 11.32 -6.87 13.40
CA ALA A 2 12.57 -6.32 13.96
C ALA A 2 12.42 -5.81 15.40
N GLN A 3 11.41 -4.96 15.64
CA GLN A 3 11.14 -4.42 16.98
C GLN A 3 10.85 -5.51 18.04
N VAL A 4 10.16 -6.60 17.67
CA VAL A 4 9.86 -7.70 18.59
C VAL A 4 11.14 -8.43 18.99
N ARG A 5 12.02 -8.70 18.02
CA ARG A 5 13.33 -9.31 18.26
C ARG A 5 14.20 -8.45 19.17
N GLU A 6 14.22 -7.14 18.95
CA GLU A 6 15.04 -6.20 19.71
C GLU A 6 14.53 -6.03 21.15
N VAL A 7 13.23 -5.79 21.34
CA VAL A 7 12.65 -5.51 22.67
C VAL A 7 12.59 -6.75 23.57
N LEU A 8 12.35 -7.93 23.00
CA LEU A 8 12.27 -9.19 23.76
C LEU A 8 13.54 -10.02 23.73
N GLU A 9 14.55 -9.59 22.96
CA GLU A 9 15.84 -10.27 22.80
C GLU A 9 15.70 -11.72 22.30
N VAL A 10 14.74 -11.95 21.41
CA VAL A 10 14.41 -13.26 20.84
C VAL A 10 14.88 -13.36 19.39
N SER A 11 15.35 -14.54 18.98
CA SER A 11 15.83 -14.77 17.61
C SER A 11 14.85 -15.60 16.78
N THR A 12 14.16 -16.54 17.44
CA THR A 12 13.25 -17.50 16.81
C THR A 12 11.81 -17.36 17.30
N ALA A 13 10.87 -17.99 16.60
CA ALA A 13 9.47 -18.08 17.06
C ALA A 13 9.35 -18.90 18.35
N SER A 14 10.18 -19.94 18.51
CA SER A 14 10.21 -20.75 19.73
C SER A 14 10.68 -19.94 20.94
N ASP A 15 11.68 -19.07 20.77
CA ASP A 15 12.12 -18.15 21.83
C ASP A 15 10.98 -17.23 22.25
N LEU A 16 10.23 -16.70 21.28
CA LEU A 16 9.06 -15.85 21.52
C LEU A 16 7.94 -16.60 22.25
N ALA A 17 7.68 -17.87 21.93
CA ALA A 17 6.70 -18.69 22.63
C ALA A 17 7.10 -18.99 24.09
N ALA A 18 8.40 -18.97 24.40
CA ALA A 18 8.92 -19.16 25.75
C ALA A 18 8.94 -17.87 26.59
N VAL A 19 8.63 -16.70 26.00
CA VAL A 19 8.58 -15.43 26.73
C VAL A 19 7.42 -15.45 27.73
N PRO A 20 7.66 -15.15 29.03
CA PRO A 20 6.58 -15.06 30.02
C PRO A 20 5.51 -14.04 29.59
N TRP A 21 4.24 -14.39 29.83
CA TRP A 21 3.10 -13.57 29.41
C TRP A 21 3.21 -12.12 29.89
N GLU A 22 3.62 -11.90 31.13
CA GLU A 22 3.74 -10.58 31.75
C GLU A 22 4.77 -9.70 31.02
N ARG A 23 5.88 -10.30 30.57
CA ARG A 23 6.91 -9.61 29.79
C ARG A 23 6.40 -9.27 28.39
N LEU A 24 5.64 -10.18 27.78
CA LEU A 24 5.06 -9.98 26.45
C LEU A 24 3.98 -8.89 26.47
N GLU A 25 3.09 -8.90 27.46
CA GLU A 25 2.03 -7.91 27.66
C GLU A 25 2.58 -6.53 28.01
N ALA A 26 3.62 -6.45 28.87
CA ALA A 26 4.27 -5.19 29.19
C ALA A 26 4.95 -4.55 27.97
N ALA A 27 5.59 -5.34 27.11
CA ALA A 27 6.27 -4.85 25.92
C ALA A 27 5.29 -4.51 24.77
N PHE A 28 4.25 -5.33 24.57
CA PHE A 28 3.34 -5.24 23.44
C PHE A 28 1.86 -5.43 23.85
N PRO A 29 1.28 -4.51 24.64
CA PRO A 29 -0.03 -4.75 25.29
C PRO A 29 -1.18 -5.01 24.33
N ARG A 30 -1.17 -4.41 23.13
CA ARG A 30 -2.21 -4.61 22.10
C ARG A 30 -1.98 -5.81 21.18
N GLN A 31 -0.80 -6.41 21.25
CA GLN A 31 -0.34 -7.45 20.31
C GLN A 31 0.12 -8.72 21.02
N ALA A 32 0.16 -8.75 22.36
CA ALA A 32 0.69 -9.88 23.13
C ALA A 32 -0.01 -11.19 22.80
N THR A 33 -1.34 -11.22 22.83
CA THR A 33 -2.13 -12.40 22.41
C THR A 33 -1.80 -12.83 20.99
N PHE A 34 -1.76 -11.86 20.06
CA PHE A 34 -1.44 -12.13 18.66
C PHE A 34 -0.03 -12.72 18.48
N LEU A 35 0.97 -12.16 19.17
CA LEU A 35 2.36 -12.60 19.08
C LEU A 35 2.54 -14.01 19.67
N LEU A 36 1.88 -14.30 20.79
CA LEU A 36 1.92 -15.62 21.42
C LEU A 36 1.24 -16.69 20.55
N GLU A 37 0.00 -16.44 20.12
CA GLU A 37 -0.74 -17.36 19.23
C GLU A 37 0.02 -17.61 17.93
N LEU A 38 0.66 -16.58 17.37
CA LEU A 38 1.46 -16.70 16.17
C LEU A 38 2.73 -17.54 16.41
N ALA A 39 3.42 -17.34 17.54
CA ALA A 39 4.63 -18.07 17.89
C ALA A 39 4.37 -19.57 18.16
N GLU A 40 3.22 -19.89 18.75
CA GLU A 40 2.80 -21.26 19.06
C GLU A 40 2.08 -21.96 17.91
N GLY A 41 1.86 -21.28 16.78
CA GLY A 41 1.10 -21.81 15.65
C GLY A 41 -0.39 -22.03 15.94
N ARG A 42 -0.94 -21.35 16.96
CA ARG A 42 -2.37 -21.37 17.33
C ARG A 42 -3.17 -20.25 16.68
N ARG A 43 -2.54 -19.43 15.85
CA ARG A 43 -3.21 -18.35 15.12
C ARG A 43 -3.95 -18.91 13.91
N PHE A 44 -5.29 -18.82 13.95
CA PHE A 44 -6.14 -19.18 12.82
C PHE A 44 -6.75 -17.91 12.22
N GLU A 45 -6.32 -17.57 11.00
CA GLU A 45 -6.98 -16.52 10.22
C GLU A 45 -7.87 -17.20 9.18
N PRO A 46 -9.16 -16.84 9.10
CA PRO A 46 -10.07 -17.47 8.17
C PRO A 46 -9.62 -17.20 6.73
N VAL A 47 -9.70 -18.22 5.89
CA VAL A 47 -9.53 -18.06 4.46
C VAL A 47 -10.66 -17.16 3.96
N GLN A 48 -10.29 -16.02 3.39
CA GLN A 48 -11.26 -15.10 2.80
C GLN A 48 -11.54 -15.57 1.38
N ASP A 49 -12.82 -15.72 1.05
CA ASP A 49 -13.27 -16.07 -0.30
C ASP A 49 -13.02 -14.88 -1.23
N ARG A 50 -11.83 -14.86 -1.85
CA ARG A 50 -11.39 -13.77 -2.72
C ARG A 50 -10.82 -14.35 -4.00
N GLU A 51 -11.57 -14.16 -5.06
CA GLU A 51 -11.13 -14.48 -6.42
C GLU A 51 -10.53 -13.26 -7.14
N LEU A 52 -10.96 -12.04 -6.75
CA LEU A 52 -10.57 -10.80 -7.41
C LEU A 52 -9.60 -9.97 -6.59
N LEU A 53 -8.66 -9.31 -7.27
CA LEU A 53 -7.79 -8.31 -6.65
C LEU A 53 -8.62 -7.17 -6.04
N LYS A 54 -8.21 -6.66 -4.87
CA LYS A 54 -8.93 -5.56 -4.20
C LYS A 54 -8.75 -4.21 -4.88
N SER A 55 -7.61 -4.00 -5.53
CA SER A 55 -7.24 -2.74 -6.16
C SER A 55 -6.44 -2.97 -7.42
N LEU A 56 -6.49 -2.00 -8.33
CA LEU A 56 -5.61 -1.89 -9.48
C LEU A 56 -4.56 -0.82 -9.16
N SER A 57 -3.29 -1.11 -9.41
CA SER A 57 -2.21 -0.18 -9.08
C SER A 57 -1.02 -0.34 -10.00
N ASN A 58 -0.31 0.76 -10.22
CA ASN A 58 1.01 0.80 -10.84
C ASN A 58 1.88 1.86 -10.16
N GLY A 59 3.16 1.87 -10.51
CA GLY A 59 4.10 2.82 -9.95
C GLY A 59 5.47 2.66 -10.56
N LYS A 60 6.31 3.67 -10.37
CA LYS A 60 7.69 3.68 -10.84
C LYS A 60 8.60 4.34 -9.81
N THR A 61 9.72 3.70 -9.54
CA THR A 61 10.78 4.26 -8.70
C THR A 61 11.79 4.99 -9.57
N PHE A 62 12.14 6.21 -9.17
CA PHE A 62 13.06 7.09 -9.89
C PHE A 62 14.36 7.24 -9.08
N LEU A 63 15.43 6.58 -9.52
CA LEU A 63 16.70 6.52 -8.80
C LEU A 63 17.77 7.39 -9.46
N GLY A 64 18.71 7.90 -8.64
CA GLY A 64 19.87 8.64 -9.12
C GLY A 64 19.50 9.83 -10.01
N HIS A 65 20.07 9.87 -11.21
CA HIS A 65 19.84 10.92 -12.21
C HIS A 65 18.44 10.87 -12.84
N CYS A 66 17.67 9.79 -12.65
CA CYS A 66 16.31 9.66 -13.18
C CYS A 66 15.24 10.24 -12.23
N ARG A 67 15.63 10.82 -11.09
CA ARG A 67 14.71 11.47 -10.15
C ARG A 67 13.94 12.59 -10.85
N LEU A 68 12.64 12.66 -10.57
CA LEU A 68 11.79 13.74 -11.06
C LEU A 68 12.03 14.98 -10.19
N ASN A 69 12.44 16.08 -10.81
CA ASN A 69 12.79 17.31 -10.11
C ASN A 69 11.87 18.47 -10.49
N THR A 70 11.01 18.30 -11.49
CA THR A 70 10.09 19.32 -11.97
C THR A 70 8.64 18.85 -11.91
N ALA A 71 7.71 19.80 -11.75
CA ALA A 71 6.28 19.52 -11.82
C ALA A 71 5.87 18.91 -13.18
N ILE A 72 6.52 19.34 -14.26
CA ILE A 72 6.26 18.85 -15.62
C ILE A 72 6.60 17.36 -15.73
N GLU A 73 7.77 16.94 -15.24
CA GLU A 73 8.17 15.53 -15.21
C GLU A 73 7.19 14.68 -14.39
N CYS A 74 6.76 15.19 -13.22
CA CYS A 74 5.76 14.53 -12.39
C CYS A 74 4.42 14.38 -13.13
N GLU A 75 3.93 15.45 -13.79
CA GLU A 75 2.68 15.41 -14.55
C GLU A 75 2.74 14.46 -15.76
N GLN A 76 3.89 14.40 -16.44
CA GLN A 76 4.12 13.45 -17.53
C GLN A 76 4.02 12.01 -17.03
N TRP A 77 4.74 11.69 -15.95
CA TRP A 77 4.70 10.34 -15.38
C TRP A 77 3.35 9.96 -14.78
N LEU A 78 2.63 10.91 -14.17
CA LEU A 78 1.24 10.68 -13.76
C LEU A 78 0.36 10.33 -14.96
N GLY A 79 0.59 10.93 -16.13
CA GLY A 79 -0.10 10.60 -17.38
C GLY A 79 0.25 9.20 -17.91
N GLU A 80 1.53 8.83 -17.90
CA GLU A 80 1.99 7.49 -18.27
C GLU A 80 1.34 6.41 -17.40
N LEU A 81 1.38 6.63 -16.08
CA LEU A 81 0.79 5.72 -15.10
C LEU A 81 -0.74 5.67 -15.25
N ALA A 82 -1.41 6.80 -15.49
CA ALA A 82 -2.85 6.81 -15.73
C ALA A 82 -3.25 5.99 -16.97
N ARG A 83 -2.45 6.01 -18.05
CA ARG A 83 -2.71 5.21 -19.27
C ARG A 83 -2.62 3.72 -19.02
N GLU A 84 -1.59 3.28 -18.32
CA GLU A 84 -1.41 1.86 -18.01
C GLU A 84 -2.50 1.36 -17.04
N LEU A 85 -2.84 2.18 -16.04
CA LEU A 85 -3.93 1.89 -15.12
C LEU A 85 -5.29 1.82 -15.81
N HIS A 86 -5.53 2.68 -16.82
CA HIS A 86 -6.74 2.66 -17.64
C HIS A 86 -6.90 1.35 -18.42
N GLN A 87 -5.83 0.83 -19.02
CA GLN A 87 -5.86 -0.45 -19.72
C GLN A 87 -6.24 -1.60 -18.78
N ARG A 88 -5.65 -1.62 -17.56
CA ARG A 88 -6.02 -2.59 -16.52
C ARG A 88 -7.47 -2.43 -16.08
N TYR A 89 -7.93 -1.19 -15.94
CA TYR A 89 -9.30 -0.90 -15.57
C TYR A 89 -10.30 -1.41 -16.60
N LEU A 90 -10.08 -1.15 -17.90
CA LEU A 90 -10.98 -1.68 -18.95
C LEU A 90 -11.01 -3.20 -18.95
N HIS A 91 -9.87 -3.84 -18.71
CA HIS A 91 -9.81 -5.29 -18.58
C HIS A 91 -10.62 -5.81 -17.38
N ASP A 92 -10.43 -5.21 -16.20
CA ASP A 92 -11.16 -5.55 -14.96
C ASP A 92 -12.67 -5.29 -15.12
N MET A 93 -13.04 -4.15 -15.72
CA MET A 93 -14.44 -3.79 -15.96
C MET A 93 -15.11 -4.78 -16.92
N SER A 94 -14.45 -5.16 -18.01
CA SER A 94 -15.02 -6.10 -18.99
C SER A 94 -15.27 -7.51 -18.42
N ARG A 95 -14.46 -7.94 -17.44
CA ARG A 95 -14.53 -9.29 -16.85
C ARG A 95 -15.37 -9.34 -15.58
N ASN A 96 -15.29 -8.28 -14.78
CA ASN A 96 -15.77 -8.28 -13.40
C ASN A 96 -16.87 -7.24 -13.16
N SER A 97 -17.25 -6.46 -14.18
CA SER A 97 -18.36 -5.49 -14.13
C SER A 97 -18.31 -4.55 -12.92
N ARG A 98 -17.10 -4.10 -12.55
CA ARG A 98 -16.88 -3.24 -11.39
C ARG A 98 -16.01 -2.03 -11.74
N ALA A 99 -16.30 -0.92 -11.08
CA ALA A 99 -15.59 0.34 -11.28
C ALA A 99 -14.96 0.83 -9.96
N PRO A 100 -13.70 1.31 -9.98
CA PRO A 100 -13.10 1.98 -8.84
C PRO A 100 -13.86 3.27 -8.48
N THR A 101 -14.06 3.51 -7.19
CA THR A 101 -14.66 4.75 -6.66
C THR A 101 -13.65 5.67 -5.98
N ARG A 102 -12.41 5.21 -5.83
CA ARG A 102 -11.30 5.92 -5.17
C ARG A 102 -10.00 5.73 -5.93
N ILE A 103 -9.17 6.76 -5.91
CA ILE A 103 -7.79 6.72 -6.39
C ILE A 103 -6.85 7.10 -5.25
N SER A 104 -5.68 6.49 -5.21
CA SER A 104 -4.61 6.80 -4.27
C SER A 104 -3.35 7.15 -5.04
N VAL A 105 -2.70 8.25 -4.67
CA VAL A 105 -1.38 8.63 -5.18
C VAL A 105 -0.41 8.56 -4.02
N SER A 106 0.71 7.87 -4.22
CA SER A 106 1.77 7.71 -3.22
C SER A 106 3.10 8.15 -3.81
N ILE A 107 3.86 8.93 -3.06
CA ILE A 107 5.21 9.38 -3.44
C ILE A 107 6.23 8.93 -2.40
N GLY A 108 7.44 8.71 -2.88
CA GLY A 108 8.63 8.58 -2.03
C GLY A 108 9.59 9.71 -2.38
N THR A 109 10.01 10.48 -1.38
CA THR A 109 11.05 11.50 -1.53
C THR A 109 12.39 10.92 -1.08
N SER A 110 13.47 11.33 -1.74
CA SER A 110 14.84 10.95 -1.36
C SER A 110 15.66 12.20 -1.06
N GLY A 111 16.39 12.20 0.05
CA GLY A 111 17.19 13.35 0.50
C GLY A 111 16.95 13.69 1.97
N PRO A 112 17.40 14.85 2.45
CA PRO A 112 17.07 15.35 3.78
C PRO A 112 15.55 15.48 3.92
N GLY A 113 14.95 14.77 4.88
CA GLY A 113 13.48 14.65 4.97
C GLY A 113 12.88 13.57 4.06
N SER A 114 13.63 12.51 3.76
CA SER A 114 13.11 11.34 3.06
C SER A 114 11.86 10.81 3.75
N GLY A 115 10.82 10.59 2.96
CA GLY A 115 9.54 10.20 3.48
C GLY A 115 8.66 9.59 2.41
N HIS A 116 7.64 8.90 2.88
CA HIS A 116 6.55 8.43 2.05
C HIS A 116 5.32 9.24 2.41
N ALA A 117 4.67 9.79 1.39
CA ALA A 117 3.38 10.45 1.55
C ALA A 117 2.37 9.78 0.62
N SER A 118 1.13 9.65 1.11
CA SER A 118 0.02 9.14 0.31
C SER A 118 -1.20 10.01 0.49
N ARG A 119 -1.93 10.26 -0.61
CA ARG A 119 -3.20 10.99 -0.61
C ARG A 119 -4.21 10.23 -1.46
N GLN A 120 -5.47 10.31 -1.06
CA GLN A 120 -6.57 9.62 -1.73
C GLN A 120 -7.70 10.59 -2.05
N GLY A 121 -8.40 10.32 -3.14
CA GLY A 121 -9.54 11.09 -3.60
C GLY A 121 -10.61 10.23 -4.26
N PRO A 122 -11.81 10.77 -4.47
CA PRO A 122 -12.85 10.10 -5.24
C PRO A 122 -12.46 10.03 -6.73
N VAL A 123 -12.92 9.00 -7.42
CA VAL A 123 -12.91 8.92 -8.88
C VAL A 123 -14.17 8.18 -9.31
N ASP A 124 -14.83 8.64 -10.36
CA ASP A 124 -15.96 7.92 -10.97
C ASP A 124 -15.60 7.58 -12.40
N LEU A 125 -15.42 6.29 -12.66
CA LEU A 125 -15.05 5.75 -13.97
C LEU A 125 -16.23 5.08 -14.68
N GLY A 126 -17.39 4.90 -14.04
CA GLY A 126 -18.55 4.24 -14.65
C GLY A 126 -18.21 2.93 -15.36
N SER A 127 -18.70 2.71 -16.59
CA SER A 127 -18.36 1.56 -17.44
C SER A 127 -17.37 1.85 -18.56
N GLY A 128 -17.11 3.13 -18.83
CA GLY A 128 -16.30 3.59 -19.97
C GLY A 128 -15.33 4.71 -19.61
N GLY A 129 -14.92 4.78 -18.34
CA GLY A 129 -14.04 5.82 -17.82
C GLY A 129 -12.79 6.01 -18.65
N SER A 130 -12.34 7.26 -18.74
CA SER A 130 -11.25 7.70 -19.60
C SER A 130 -9.93 7.82 -18.85
N VAL A 131 -8.83 7.82 -19.60
CA VAL A 131 -7.49 8.17 -19.08
C VAL A 131 -7.51 9.55 -18.41
N GLN A 132 -8.26 10.51 -18.97
CA GLN A 132 -8.35 11.89 -18.48
C GLN A 132 -9.02 11.96 -17.10
N GLN A 133 -10.03 11.13 -16.82
CA GLN A 133 -10.63 11.04 -15.48
C GLN A 133 -9.64 10.52 -14.45
N ILE A 134 -8.89 9.46 -14.79
CA ILE A 134 -7.86 8.89 -13.91
C ILE A 134 -6.75 9.91 -13.65
N ALA A 135 -6.20 10.51 -14.72
CA ALA A 135 -5.14 11.50 -14.63
C ALA A 135 -5.59 12.76 -13.87
N GLY A 136 -6.83 13.22 -14.10
CA GLY A 136 -7.41 14.38 -13.40
C GLY A 136 -7.53 14.13 -11.90
N ALA A 137 -8.10 12.98 -11.50
CA ALA A 137 -8.22 12.62 -10.09
C ALA A 137 -6.85 12.41 -9.42
N ALA A 138 -5.89 11.82 -10.13
CA ALA A 138 -4.51 11.67 -9.64
C ALA A 138 -3.83 13.03 -9.43
N ARG A 139 -4.00 13.98 -10.37
CA ARG A 139 -3.46 15.35 -10.25
C ARG A 139 -4.05 16.09 -9.07
N GLU A 140 -5.34 15.95 -8.81
CA GLU A 140 -5.98 16.56 -7.63
C GLU A 140 -5.41 16.00 -6.32
N CYS A 141 -5.10 14.69 -6.28
CA CYS A 141 -4.40 14.11 -5.14
C CYS A 141 -2.97 14.64 -5.00
N PHE A 142 -2.27 14.81 -6.14
CA PHE A 142 -0.87 15.24 -6.19
C PHE A 142 -0.67 16.73 -5.85
N ARG A 143 -1.54 17.64 -6.33
CA ARG A 143 -1.48 19.10 -6.11
C ARG A 143 -1.55 19.52 -4.64
N ARG A 144 -1.94 18.60 -3.77
CA ARG A 144 -2.01 18.84 -2.33
C ARG A 144 -0.64 18.63 -1.66
N TRP A 145 0.44 18.45 -2.41
CA TRP A 145 1.84 18.41 -1.94
C TRP A 145 2.64 19.61 -2.42
#